data_AF-A0A183DBV5-F1
#
_entry.id   AF-A0A183DBV5-F1
#
_cell.length_a   1.000
_cell.length_b   1.000
_cell.length_c   1.000
_cell.angle_alpha   90.00
_cell.angle_beta   90.00
_cell.angle_gamma   90.00
#
_symmetry.space_group_name_H-M   'P 1'
#
loop_
_entity.id
_entity.type
_entity.pdbx_description
1 polymer ?
#
loop_
_entity_poly.entity_id
_entity_poly.type
_entity_poly.pdbx_seq_one_letter_code
_entity_poly.pdbx_strand_id
1 'polypeptide(L)'
;MNIRLPVSHYIIFQYGRSPEPRNDEDVKLLKHELPAEAKVDEKLLKMFSYQASGNLVSIASIVGGIAAQEAMKAITHHMTPLRQFVYIDCLEALPGDWSPYDNEKLTANDCKMKNNRYDGQVAVFGQAFQDALAKHNFFIVGAGAIGCELLKNLAMMGVGC
;
A
#
# COMPACT_ATOMS: atom_id res chain seq x y z
N MET A 1 -6.23 12.64 -22.29
CA MET A 1 -4.99 12.55 -21.50
C MET A 1 -4.83 11.09 -21.09
N ASN A 2 -4.12 10.31 -21.90
CA ASN A 2 -4.01 8.85 -21.72
C ASN A 2 -3.04 8.55 -20.57
N ILE A 3 -3.55 8.46 -19.34
CA ILE A 3 -2.79 7.88 -18.24
C ILE A 3 -2.75 6.38 -18.51
N ARG A 4 -1.67 5.93 -19.16
CA ARG A 4 -1.38 4.52 -19.37
C ARG A 4 -1.28 3.86 -17.98
N LEU A 5 -2.12 2.84 -17.81
CA LEU A 5 -2.23 1.80 -16.78
C LEU A 5 -1.33 1.93 -15.52
N PRO A 6 -1.87 1.69 -14.30
CA PRO A 6 -1.05 1.60 -13.10
C PRO A 6 0.07 0.57 -13.30
N VAL A 7 1.28 0.89 -12.84
CA VAL A 7 2.55 0.16 -13.06
C VAL A 7 2.44 -1.35 -12.93
N SER A 8 1.66 -1.82 -11.95
CA SER A 8 1.38 -3.24 -11.75
C SER A 8 0.73 -3.88 -12.98
N HIS A 9 -0.26 -3.23 -13.60
CA HIS A 9 -0.87 -3.70 -14.84
C HIS A 9 0.10 -3.76 -16.02
N TYR A 10 1.00 -2.78 -16.14
CA TYR A 10 1.98 -2.79 -17.23
C TYR A 10 2.96 -3.96 -17.10
N ILE A 11 3.54 -4.15 -15.91
CA ILE A 11 4.50 -5.24 -15.67
C ILE A 11 3.81 -6.61 -15.83
N ILE A 12 2.58 -6.75 -15.32
CA ILE A 12 1.78 -7.97 -15.51
C ILE A 12 1.52 -8.24 -17.00
N PHE A 13 1.15 -7.21 -17.77
CA PHE A 13 0.83 -7.35 -19.18
C PHE A 13 2.07 -7.71 -20.04
N GLN A 14 3.22 -7.09 -19.77
CA GLN A 14 4.42 -7.24 -20.58
C GLN A 14 5.29 -8.45 -20.18
N TYR A 15 5.38 -8.73 -18.87
CA TYR A 15 6.30 -9.72 -18.32
C TYR A 15 5.60 -10.92 -17.68
N GLY A 16 4.26 -10.93 -17.62
CA GLY A 16 3.47 -12.03 -17.07
C GLY A 16 3.67 -12.25 -15.56
N ARG A 17 4.30 -11.30 -14.85
CA ARG A 17 4.55 -11.35 -13.41
C ARG A 17 4.13 -10.06 -12.72
N SER A 18 3.91 -10.13 -11.42
CA SER A 18 3.73 -8.93 -10.60
C SER A 18 5.08 -8.24 -10.33
N PRO A 19 5.09 -6.93 -10.02
CA PRO A 19 6.29 -6.25 -9.57
C PRO A 19 6.84 -6.87 -8.28
N GLU A 20 8.14 -7.03 -8.18
CA GLU A 20 8.76 -7.61 -6.99
C GLU A 20 9.02 -6.53 -5.93
N PRO A 21 8.85 -6.84 -4.63
CA PRO A 21 9.15 -5.89 -3.57
C PRO A 21 10.62 -5.44 -3.64
N ARG A 22 10.83 -4.12 -3.64
CA ARG A 22 12.17 -3.49 -3.63
C ARG A 22 13.09 -3.89 -4.81
N ASN A 23 12.54 -4.17 -5.98
CA ASN A 23 13.32 -4.47 -7.18
C ASN A 23 13.65 -3.20 -7.98
N ASP A 24 14.94 -2.88 -8.13
CA ASP A 24 15.41 -1.71 -8.88
C ASP A 24 15.21 -1.82 -10.40
N GLU A 25 15.14 -3.03 -10.96
CA GLU A 25 14.87 -3.22 -12.38
C GLU A 25 13.42 -2.82 -12.71
N ASP A 26 12.48 -3.12 -11.82
CA ASP A 26 11.06 -2.71 -11.98
C ASP A 26 10.92 -1.18 -11.94
N VAL A 27 11.76 -0.48 -11.17
CA VAL A 27 11.82 0.99 -11.17
C VAL A 27 12.26 1.53 -12.54
N LYS A 28 13.26 0.91 -13.17
CA LYS A 28 13.75 1.34 -14.49
C LYS A 28 12.68 1.13 -15.56
N LEU A 29 11.97 0.00 -15.51
CA LEU A 29 10.85 -0.28 -16.41
C LEU A 29 9.75 0.77 -16.26
N LEU A 30 9.41 1.12 -15.03
CA LEU A 30 8.46 2.18 -14.76
C LEU A 30 8.93 3.54 -15.32
N LYS A 31 10.21 3.89 -15.12
CA LYS A 31 10.77 5.15 -15.62
C LYS A 31 10.69 5.27 -17.14
N HIS A 32 10.81 4.17 -17.87
CA HIS A 32 10.71 4.14 -19.33
C HIS A 32 9.27 4.40 -19.84
N GLU A 33 8.25 4.04 -19.07
CA GLU A 33 6.84 4.26 -19.46
C GLU A 33 6.31 5.65 -19.12
N LEU A 34 7.05 6.42 -18.31
CA LEU A 34 6.66 7.79 -18.03
C LEU A 34 6.75 8.65 -19.29
N PRO A 35 5.79 9.58 -19.50
CA PRO A 35 5.88 10.55 -20.59
C PRO A 35 7.21 11.31 -20.53
N ALA A 36 7.85 11.56 -21.67
CA ALA A 36 9.15 12.25 -21.73
C ALA A 36 9.16 13.64 -21.07
N GLU A 37 8.00 14.28 -20.94
CA GLU A 37 7.79 15.59 -20.32
C GLU A 37 7.52 15.51 -18.81
N ALA A 38 7.29 14.31 -18.27
CA ALA A 38 6.92 14.13 -16.86
C ALA A 38 8.16 14.22 -15.96
N LYS A 39 8.28 15.32 -15.24
CA LYS A 39 9.25 15.47 -14.14
C LYS A 39 8.69 14.81 -12.89
N VAL A 40 9.14 13.58 -12.61
CA VAL A 40 8.77 12.83 -11.40
C VAL A 40 9.97 12.75 -10.48
N ASP A 41 9.74 12.95 -9.18
CA ASP A 41 10.77 12.73 -8.17
C ASP A 41 11.20 11.26 -8.16
N GLU A 42 12.51 11.02 -8.23
CA GLU A 42 13.07 9.67 -8.26
C GLU A 42 12.80 8.91 -6.97
N LYS A 43 12.77 9.61 -5.82
CA LYS A 43 12.44 8.98 -4.54
C LYS A 43 11.00 8.49 -4.55
N LEU A 44 10.05 9.34 -4.92
CA LEU A 44 8.65 8.96 -5.07
C LEU A 44 8.47 7.78 -6.05
N LEU A 45 9.16 7.79 -7.19
CA LEU A 45 9.07 6.73 -8.18
C LEU A 45 9.55 5.38 -7.64
N LYS A 46 10.69 5.39 -6.93
CA LYS A 46 11.23 4.21 -6.25
C LYS A 46 10.25 3.69 -5.21
N MET A 47 9.73 4.56 -4.35
CA MET A 47 8.79 4.19 -3.30
C MET A 47 7.52 3.57 -3.87
N PHE A 48 6.98 4.16 -4.93
CA PHE A 48 5.82 3.63 -5.63
C PHE A 48 6.09 2.21 -6.18
N SER A 49 7.21 2.02 -6.87
CA SER A 49 7.54 0.71 -7.46
C SER A 49 7.85 -0.35 -6.40
N TYR A 50 8.58 0.00 -5.34
CA TYR A 50 8.95 -0.93 -4.27
C TYR A 50 7.73 -1.49 -3.53
N GLN A 51 6.65 -0.73 -3.48
CA GLN A 51 5.41 -1.07 -2.77
C GLN A 51 4.30 -1.58 -3.70
N ALA A 52 4.58 -1.74 -5.00
CA ALA A 52 3.55 -2.05 -5.99
C ALA A 52 2.89 -3.43 -5.80
N SER A 53 3.54 -4.35 -5.07
CA SER A 53 2.98 -5.64 -4.66
C SER A 53 2.50 -5.68 -3.20
N GLY A 54 2.53 -4.53 -2.53
CA GLY A 54 1.99 -4.34 -1.19
C GLY A 54 0.46 -4.42 -1.17
N ASN A 55 -0.08 -4.97 -0.09
CA ASN A 55 -1.51 -5.02 0.18
C ASN A 55 -1.76 -4.74 1.66
N LEU A 56 -2.16 -3.51 1.96
CA LEU A 56 -2.38 -3.01 3.32
C LEU A 56 -3.87 -2.86 3.62
N VAL A 57 -4.33 -3.50 4.70
CA VAL A 57 -5.74 -3.43 5.12
C VAL A 57 -6.20 -2.01 5.44
N SER A 58 -5.31 -1.14 5.92
CA SER A 58 -5.61 0.27 6.23
C SER A 58 -5.97 1.05 4.97
N ILE A 59 -5.15 0.93 3.91
CA ILE A 59 -5.41 1.56 2.61
C ILE A 59 -6.68 0.98 1.98
N ALA A 60 -6.86 -0.34 2.03
CA ALA A 60 -8.07 -0.99 1.53
C ALA A 60 -9.34 -0.51 2.26
N SER A 61 -9.26 -0.26 3.57
CA SER A 61 -10.38 0.25 4.37
C SER A 61 -10.74 1.69 4.01
N ILE A 62 -9.74 2.55 3.82
CA ILE A 62 -9.94 3.96 3.42
C ILE A 62 -10.54 4.03 2.02
N VAL A 63 -9.91 3.38 1.05
CA VAL A 63 -10.37 3.37 -0.35
C VAL A 63 -11.75 2.71 -0.47
N GLY A 64 -11.98 1.61 0.24
CA GLY A 64 -13.29 0.94 0.29
C GLY A 64 -14.39 1.85 0.86
N GLY A 65 -14.10 2.60 1.93
CA GLY A 65 -15.04 3.58 2.49
C GLY A 65 -15.37 4.72 1.53
N ILE A 66 -14.36 5.28 0.86
CA ILE A 66 -14.54 6.32 -0.16
C ILE A 66 -15.38 5.77 -1.32
N ALA A 67 -15.03 4.60 -1.85
CA ALA A 67 -15.72 3.98 -2.97
C ALA A 67 -17.20 3.66 -2.63
N ALA A 68 -17.46 3.12 -1.43
CA ALA A 68 -18.81 2.87 -0.96
C ALA A 68 -19.62 4.16 -0.86
N GLN A 69 -19.02 5.25 -0.37
CA GLN A 69 -19.68 6.54 -0.30
C GLN A 69 -19.96 7.11 -1.70
N GLU A 70 -19.03 7.01 -2.65
CA GLU A 70 -19.28 7.44 -4.03
C GLU A 70 -20.38 6.63 -4.71
N ALA A 71 -20.48 5.32 -4.45
CA ALA A 71 -21.58 4.50 -4.93
C ALA A 71 -22.93 5.00 -4.37
N MET A 72 -22.99 5.35 -3.08
CA MET A 72 -24.19 5.92 -2.48
C MET A 72 -24.57 7.27 -3.10
N LYS A 73 -23.59 8.16 -3.33
CA LYS A 73 -23.83 9.45 -4.00
C LYS A 73 -24.39 9.27 -5.42
N ALA A 74 -23.87 8.28 -6.16
CA ALA A 74 -24.30 7.99 -7.53
C ALA A 74 -25.77 7.53 -7.59
N ILE A 75 -26.21 6.73 -6.62
CA ILE A 75 -27.58 6.17 -6.58
C ILE A 75 -28.59 7.15 -5.98
N THR A 76 -28.18 7.92 -4.97
CA THR A 76 -29.09 8.81 -4.23
C THR A 76 -29.20 10.21 -4.83
N HIS A 77 -28.26 10.59 -5.70
CA HIS A 77 -28.08 11.97 -6.16
C HIS A 77 -27.95 12.99 -5.01
N HIS A 78 -27.53 12.51 -3.83
CA HIS A 78 -27.38 13.31 -2.62
C HIS A 78 -25.88 13.45 -2.30
N MET A 79 -25.46 14.66 -1.94
CA MET A 79 -24.06 15.12 -1.81
C MET A 79 -23.31 15.29 -3.15
N THR A 80 -22.18 16.02 -3.10
CA THR A 80 -21.32 16.26 -4.26
C THR A 80 -20.37 15.08 -4.51
N PRO A 81 -20.37 14.48 -5.72
CA PRO A 81 -19.41 13.43 -6.09
C PRO A 81 -17.99 13.97 -6.25
N LEU A 82 -17.01 13.07 -6.12
CA LEU A 82 -15.62 13.36 -6.47
C LEU A 82 -15.47 13.61 -7.98
N ARG A 83 -14.54 14.51 -8.36
CA ARG A 83 -14.26 14.87 -9.77
C ARG A 83 -12.76 14.94 -10.03
N GLN A 84 -12.14 14.10 -10.87
CA GLN A 84 -12.53 12.75 -11.31
C GLN A 84 -11.57 11.69 -10.73
N PHE A 85 -10.37 12.11 -10.30
CA PHE A 85 -9.32 11.26 -9.79
C PHE A 85 -8.99 11.67 -8.37
N VAL A 86 -8.75 10.68 -7.52
CA VAL A 86 -8.20 10.87 -6.18
C VAL A 86 -6.96 10.01 -6.08
N TYR A 87 -5.84 10.64 -5.76
CA TYR A 87 -4.59 9.97 -5.42
C TYR A 87 -4.43 10.06 -3.91
N ILE A 88 -4.15 8.91 -3.28
CA ILE A 88 -3.90 8.81 -1.85
C ILE A 88 -2.57 8.09 -1.69
N ASP A 89 -1.68 8.72 -0.97
CA ASP A 89 -0.47 8.11 -0.45
C ASP A 89 -0.38 8.37 1.05
N CYS A 90 0.44 7.57 1.73
CA CYS A 90 0.74 7.73 3.14
C CYS A 90 2.18 7.27 3.34
N LEU A 91 3.11 7.94 2.66
CA LEU A 91 4.53 7.59 2.72
C LEU A 91 5.13 7.85 4.11
N GLU A 92 4.52 8.74 4.88
CA GLU A 92 4.89 9.06 6.26
C GLU A 92 4.64 7.88 7.22
N ALA A 93 3.80 6.91 6.84
CA ALA A 93 3.59 5.69 7.63
C ALA A 93 4.79 4.74 7.58
N LEU A 94 5.73 4.94 6.66
CA LEU A 94 6.92 4.12 6.57
C LEU A 94 7.90 4.50 7.68
N PRO A 95 8.45 3.52 8.41
CA PRO A 95 9.38 3.83 9.50
C PRO A 95 10.64 4.52 8.97
N GLY A 96 11.04 5.60 9.63
CA GLY A 96 12.27 6.33 9.32
C GLY A 96 13.47 5.87 10.15
N ASP A 97 14.51 6.68 10.14
CA ASP A 97 15.76 6.51 10.90
C ASP A 97 15.57 6.41 12.43
N TRP A 98 14.50 7.01 12.95
CA TRP A 98 14.07 6.96 14.34
C TRP A 98 13.59 5.58 14.80
N SER A 99 13.29 4.66 13.87
CA SER A 99 12.78 3.32 14.15
C SER A 99 13.84 2.25 13.87
N PRO A 100 13.86 1.14 14.63
CA PRO A 100 14.69 -0.02 14.26
C PRO A 100 14.24 -0.68 12.94
N TYR A 101 13.06 -0.32 12.40
CA TYR A 101 12.50 -0.85 11.16
C TYR A 101 12.62 0.11 9.96
N ASP A 102 13.66 0.94 9.98
CA ASP A 102 13.94 1.97 8.98
C ASP A 102 13.79 1.46 7.53
N ASN A 103 12.88 2.11 6.81
CA ASN A 103 12.54 1.79 5.44
C ASN A 103 13.72 1.96 4.48
N GLU A 104 14.67 2.88 4.72
CA GLU A 104 15.82 3.03 3.82
C GLU A 104 16.82 1.87 3.94
N LYS A 105 16.79 1.13 5.06
CA LYS A 105 17.70 0.00 5.34
C LYS A 105 17.15 -1.37 4.95
N LEU A 106 15.85 -1.47 4.69
CA LEU A 106 15.18 -2.70 4.30
C LEU A 106 15.71 -3.24 2.96
N THR A 107 15.88 -4.55 2.83
CA THR A 107 16.35 -5.20 1.59
C THR A 107 15.24 -5.99 0.91
N ALA A 108 15.43 -6.38 -0.35
CA ALA A 108 14.51 -7.26 -1.06
C ALA A 108 14.30 -8.62 -0.35
N ASN A 109 15.30 -9.11 0.40
CA ASN A 109 15.18 -10.33 1.18
C ASN A 109 14.25 -10.17 2.39
N ASP A 110 14.25 -9.00 3.02
CA ASP A 110 13.38 -8.71 4.17
C ASP A 110 11.91 -8.60 3.78
N CYS A 111 11.67 -8.15 2.54
CA CYS A 111 10.34 -8.00 1.95
C CYS A 111 9.92 -9.21 1.09
N LYS A 112 10.69 -10.31 1.10
CA LYS A 112 10.41 -11.49 0.30
C LYS A 112 9.13 -12.19 0.76
N MET A 113 8.21 -12.42 -0.17
CA MET A 113 6.97 -13.15 0.07
C MET A 113 7.26 -14.62 0.41
N LYS A 114 6.56 -15.15 1.43
CA LYS A 114 6.74 -16.51 1.96
C LYS A 114 5.49 -17.37 1.80
N ASN A 115 4.55 -16.94 0.95
CA ASN A 115 3.25 -17.56 0.74
C ASN A 115 2.44 -17.66 2.06
N ASN A 116 2.37 -16.55 2.78
CA ASN A 116 1.58 -16.41 4.00
C ASN A 116 0.60 -15.24 3.91
N ARG A 117 -0.31 -15.15 4.87
CA ARG A 117 -1.39 -14.15 4.86
C ARG A 117 -0.94 -12.70 5.04
N TYR A 118 0.29 -12.48 5.49
CA TYR A 118 0.89 -11.17 5.76
C TYR A 118 1.86 -10.73 4.66
N ASP A 119 2.03 -11.51 3.58
CA ASP A 119 2.98 -11.20 2.50
C ASP A 119 2.77 -9.80 1.91
N GLY A 120 1.51 -9.36 1.78
CA GLY A 120 1.19 -8.01 1.32
C GLY A 120 1.67 -6.89 2.27
N GLN A 121 1.71 -7.15 3.57
CA GLN A 121 2.22 -6.22 4.57
C GLN A 121 3.76 -6.29 4.65
N VAL A 122 4.32 -7.50 4.57
CA VAL A 122 5.77 -7.75 4.55
C VAL A 122 6.43 -7.15 3.31
N ALA A 123 5.76 -7.14 2.15
CA ALA A 123 6.24 -6.49 0.94
C ALA A 123 6.50 -4.98 1.14
N VAL A 124 5.80 -4.33 2.08
CA VAL A 124 5.95 -2.90 2.37
C VAL A 124 6.88 -2.65 3.56
N PHE A 125 6.60 -3.28 4.70
CA PHE A 125 7.30 -2.99 5.97
C PHE A 125 8.41 -3.98 6.33
N GLY A 126 8.50 -5.11 5.63
CA GLY A 126 9.46 -6.18 5.90
C GLY A 126 9.04 -7.13 7.03
N GLN A 127 9.70 -8.29 7.08
CA GLN A 127 9.37 -9.35 8.03
C GLN A 127 9.61 -8.92 9.49
N ALA A 128 10.70 -8.19 9.78
CA ALA A 128 11.03 -7.79 11.14
C ALA A 128 9.94 -6.90 11.77
N PHE A 129 9.30 -6.05 10.96
CA PHE A 129 8.18 -5.22 11.40
C PHE A 129 6.92 -6.07 11.64
N GLN A 130 6.64 -7.04 10.77
CA GLN A 130 5.54 -8.00 10.98
C GLN A 130 5.70 -8.76 12.30
N ASP A 131 6.91 -9.24 12.59
CA ASP A 131 7.23 -9.97 13.82
C ASP A 131 7.10 -9.08 15.08
N ALA A 132 7.26 -7.77 14.91
CA ALA A 132 7.05 -6.79 15.97
C ALA A 132 5.55 -6.60 16.27
N LEU A 133 4.73 -6.44 15.22
CA LEU A 133 3.27 -6.33 15.34
C LEU A 133 2.67 -7.54 16.05
N ALA A 134 3.13 -8.75 15.72
CA ALA A 134 2.76 -10.00 16.37
C ALA A 134 2.94 -9.97 17.90
N LYS A 135 3.96 -9.28 18.40
CA LYS A 135 4.31 -9.23 19.83
C LYS A 135 3.69 -8.05 20.59
N HIS A 136 3.02 -7.14 19.88
CA HIS A 136 2.44 -5.97 20.52
C HIS A 136 1.15 -6.29 21.29
N ASN A 137 1.04 -5.72 22.48
CA ASN A 137 -0.18 -5.75 23.29
C ASN A 137 -0.92 -4.42 23.16
N PHE A 138 -2.14 -4.47 22.64
CA PHE A 138 -3.00 -3.30 22.50
C PHE A 138 -4.19 -3.37 23.48
N PHE A 139 -4.55 -2.21 24.03
CA PHE A 139 -5.78 -2.06 24.80
C PHE A 139 -6.77 -1.23 24.00
N ILE A 140 -7.90 -1.85 23.62
CA ILE A 140 -8.96 -1.20 22.84
C ILE A 140 -10.11 -0.86 23.79
N VAL A 141 -10.45 0.43 23.89
CA VAL A 141 -11.58 0.90 24.69
C VAL A 141 -12.75 1.21 23.78
N GLY A 142 -13.78 0.35 23.83
CA GLY A 142 -15.01 0.50 23.06
C GLY A 142 -15.10 -0.46 21.88
N ALA A 143 -16.29 -1.05 21.70
CA ALA A 143 -16.60 -2.05 20.66
C ALA A 143 -17.80 -1.61 19.79
N GLY A 144 -17.92 -0.31 19.54
CA GLY A 144 -18.88 0.24 18.57
C GLY A 144 -18.38 0.12 17.13
N ALA A 145 -18.99 0.84 16.19
CA ALA A 145 -18.61 0.80 14.76
C ALA A 145 -17.10 1.00 14.53
N ILE A 146 -16.49 2.00 15.18
CA ILE A 146 -15.05 2.27 15.11
C ILE A 146 -14.24 1.12 15.72
N GLY A 147 -14.69 0.58 16.85
CA GLY A 147 -14.03 -0.55 17.52
C GLY A 147 -14.02 -1.81 16.66
N CYS A 148 -15.13 -2.10 15.97
CA CYS A 148 -15.21 -3.22 15.04
C CYS A 148 -14.24 -3.06 13.86
N GLU A 149 -14.19 -1.87 13.24
CA GLU A 149 -13.28 -1.60 12.13
C GLU A 149 -11.80 -1.61 12.57
N LEU A 150 -11.50 -1.07 13.75
CA LEU A 150 -10.17 -1.12 14.33
C LEU A 150 -9.74 -2.57 14.60
N LEU A 151 -10.61 -3.39 15.20
CA LEU A 151 -10.31 -4.79 15.51
C LEU A 151 -10.09 -5.60 14.22
N LYS A 152 -10.90 -5.38 13.18
CA LYS A 152 -10.70 -5.97 11.85
C LYS A 152 -9.33 -5.61 11.27
N ASN A 153 -8.93 -4.34 11.35
CA ASN A 153 -7.61 -3.91 10.88
C ASN A 153 -6.48 -4.56 11.67
N LEU A 154 -6.55 -4.56 13.01
CA LEU A 154 -5.53 -5.18 13.87
C LEU A 154 -5.39 -6.69 13.60
N ALA A 155 -6.52 -7.40 13.42
CA ALA A 155 -6.52 -8.82 13.08
C ALA A 155 -5.85 -9.09 11.72
N MET A 156 -6.18 -8.29 10.70
CA MET A 156 -5.59 -8.42 9.37
C MET A 156 -4.10 -8.04 9.33
N MET A 157 -3.67 -7.10 10.19
CA MET A 157 -2.26 -6.72 10.36
C MET A 157 -1.46 -7.76 11.17
N GLY A 158 -2.13 -8.71 11.82
CA GLY A 158 -1.48 -9.73 12.66
C GLY A 158 -0.98 -9.18 13.99
N VAL A 159 -1.67 -8.18 14.55
CA VAL A 159 -1.31 -7.62 15.85
C VAL A 159 -1.65 -8.60 16.97
N GLY A 160 -0.68 -8.91 17.84
CA GLY A 160 -0.87 -9.83 18.96
C GLY A 160 -1.09 -11.31 18.57
N CYS A 161 -0.66 -11.72 17.36
CA CYS A 161 -0.85 -13.06 16.79
C CYS A 161 0.46 -13.86 16.73
#